data_AF-A0A318J1V7-F1
#
_entry.id   AF-A0A318J1V7-F1
#
_cell.length_a   1.000
_cell.length_b   1.000
_cell.length_c   1.000
_cell.angle_alpha   90.00
_cell.angle_beta   90.00
_cell.angle_gamma   90.00
#
_symmetry.space_group_name_H-M   'P 1'
#
loop_
_entity.id
_entity.type
_entity.pdbx_description
1 polymer ?
#
loop_
_entity_poly.entity_id
_entity_poly.type
_entity_poly.pdbx_seq_one_letter_code
_entity_poly.pdbx_strand_id
1 'polypeptide(L)'
;MSSDDKKRQSRWNRFNDLFDLPELERRAAYNQENVVFLEKFVSIEMNNYRLPEIENAGDFSEVIVVLRMNYRQWNQRLTGLLVTHDKLRDLKSKKNVDEFIETCPWNMLVDVGRNTPS
;
A
#
# COMPACT_ATOMS: atom_id res chain seq x y z
N MET A 1 17.06 27.35 -14.08
CA MET A 1 16.76 26.13 -13.28
C MET A 1 17.96 25.21 -13.41
N SER A 2 18.67 24.95 -12.31
CA SER A 2 19.92 24.19 -12.34
C SER A 2 19.63 22.70 -12.47
N SER A 3 20.55 21.95 -13.10
CA SER A 3 20.48 20.49 -13.27
C SER A 3 20.39 19.74 -11.93
N ASP A 4 20.72 20.39 -10.81
CA ASP A 4 20.64 19.85 -9.46
C ASP A 4 19.20 19.81 -8.89
N ASP A 5 18.28 20.61 -9.42
CA ASP A 5 16.87 20.60 -8.98
C ASP A 5 16.14 19.32 -9.43
N LYS A 6 16.64 18.64 -10.47
CA LYS A 6 16.11 17.35 -10.93
C LYS A 6 16.66 16.15 -10.14
N LYS A 7 17.66 16.34 -9.28
CA LYS A 7 18.29 15.27 -8.48
C LYS A 7 17.70 15.13 -7.07
N ARG A 8 16.79 16.03 -6.66
CA ARG A 8 15.96 15.87 -5.45
C ARG A 8 14.63 15.17 -5.74
N GLN A 9 14.64 14.30 -6.75
CA GLN A 9 13.58 13.32 -6.90
C GLN A 9 13.92 12.21 -5.91
N SER A 10 13.02 11.94 -4.96
CA SER A 10 13.11 10.82 -4.01
C SER A 10 13.76 9.62 -4.72
N ARG A 11 14.84 9.07 -4.15
CA ARG A 11 15.56 7.91 -4.73
C ARG A 11 14.63 6.70 -4.97
N TRP A 12 13.43 6.73 -4.42
CA TRP A 12 12.44 5.67 -4.46
C TRP A 12 11.44 5.93 -5.60
N ASN A 13 11.81 5.47 -6.80
CA ASN A 13 10.92 5.51 -7.97
C ASN A 13 9.79 4.46 -7.90
N ARG A 14 9.86 3.50 -6.97
CA ARG A 14 8.82 2.49 -6.75
C ARG A 14 8.57 2.33 -5.26
N PHE A 15 7.30 2.41 -4.90
CA PHE A 15 6.84 2.29 -3.52
C PHE A 15 7.19 0.94 -2.86
N ASN A 16 7.28 -0.13 -3.66
CA ASN A 16 7.74 -1.45 -3.19
C ASN A 16 9.18 -1.44 -2.65
N ASP A 17 10.03 -0.56 -3.17
CA ASP A 17 11.44 -0.51 -2.79
C ASP A 17 11.59 -0.07 -1.34
N LEU A 18 10.73 0.84 -0.85
CA LEU A 18 10.70 1.29 0.55
C LEU A 18 10.25 0.19 1.52
N PHE A 19 9.34 -0.67 1.09
CA PHE A 19 8.86 -1.78 1.90
C PHE A 19 9.90 -2.87 2.10
N ASP A 20 10.77 -3.08 1.11
CA ASP A 20 11.74 -4.17 1.10
C ASP A 20 13.04 -3.85 1.85
N LEU A 21 13.26 -2.58 2.21
CA LEU A 21 14.45 -2.15 2.94
C LEU A 21 14.57 -2.83 4.31
N PRO A 22 15.79 -3.22 4.73
CA PRO A 22 16.11 -3.51 6.12
C PRO A 22 15.82 -2.32 7.05
N GLU A 23 15.62 -2.59 8.35
CA GLU A 23 15.26 -1.54 9.31
C GLU A 23 16.26 -0.38 9.37
N LEU A 24 17.56 -0.69 9.39
CA LEU A 24 18.62 0.33 9.43
C LEU A 24 18.55 1.27 8.21
N GLU A 25 18.22 0.72 7.04
CA GLU A 25 18.09 1.49 5.80
C GLU A 25 16.80 2.34 5.79
N ARG A 26 15.69 1.81 6.32
CA ARG A 26 14.45 2.60 6.50
C ARG A 26 14.65 3.77 7.45
N ARG A 27 15.31 3.55 8.59
CA ARG A 27 15.64 4.61 9.55
C ARG A 27 16.55 5.66 8.90
N ALA A 28 17.55 5.23 8.13
CA ALA A 28 18.44 6.14 7.40
C ALA A 28 17.74 6.92 6.27
N ALA A 29 16.62 6.39 5.76
CA ALA A 29 15.78 7.08 4.78
C ALA A 29 14.86 8.15 5.41
N TYR A 30 14.84 8.31 6.73
CA TYR A 30 14.03 9.34 7.38
C TYR A 30 14.52 10.75 7.02
N ASN A 31 13.69 11.49 6.30
CA ASN A 31 13.81 12.92 6.03
C ASN A 31 12.45 13.48 5.58
N GLN A 32 12.31 14.80 5.54
CA GLN A 32 11.05 15.46 5.19
C GLN A 32 10.53 15.07 3.80
N GLU A 33 11.41 14.91 2.81
CA GLU A 33 11.01 14.56 1.45
C GLU A 33 10.35 13.18 1.39
N ASN A 34 10.90 12.20 2.12
CA ASN A 34 10.37 10.84 2.18
C ASN A 34 9.09 10.74 3.02
N VAL A 35 8.92 11.57 4.05
CA VAL A 35 7.66 11.68 4.79
C VAL A 35 6.55 12.21 3.89
N VAL A 36 6.80 13.32 3.18
CA VAL A 36 5.82 13.91 2.24
C VAL A 36 5.49 12.95 1.10
N PHE A 37 6.48 12.18 0.62
CA PHE A 37 6.26 11.13 -0.36
C PHE A 37 5.29 10.07 0.17
N LEU A 38 5.50 9.59 1.40
CA LEU A 38 4.66 8.57 2.04
C LEU A 38 3.22 9.07 2.25
N GLU A 39 3.06 10.31 2.70
CA GLU A 39 1.74 10.96 2.84
C GLU A 39 0.98 11.03 1.52
N LYS A 40 1.67 11.49 0.45
CA LYS A 40 1.08 11.54 -0.89
C LYS A 40 0.70 10.16 -1.38
N PHE A 41 1.59 9.18 -1.22
CA PHE A 41 1.30 7.81 -1.59
C PHE A 41 0.03 7.31 -0.90
N VAL A 42 -0.07 7.45 0.43
CA VAL A 42 -1.23 7.00 1.19
C VAL A 42 -2.49 7.69 0.70
N SER A 43 -2.44 9.01 0.46
CA SER A 43 -3.61 9.75 -0.03
C SER A 43 -4.11 9.28 -1.40
N ILE A 44 -3.22 8.72 -2.24
CA ILE A 44 -3.54 8.23 -3.59
C ILE A 44 -4.00 6.77 -3.56
N GLU A 45 -3.31 5.93 -2.78
CA GLU A 45 -3.46 4.48 -2.85
C GLU A 45 -4.38 3.91 -1.78
N MET A 46 -4.63 4.68 -0.71
CA MET A 46 -5.43 4.24 0.42
C MET A 46 -6.57 5.21 0.71
N ASN A 47 -7.78 4.86 0.27
CA ASN A 47 -8.93 5.73 0.50
C ASN A 47 -9.28 5.80 2.00
N ASN A 48 -9.45 7.02 2.53
CA ASN A 48 -9.78 7.30 3.93
C ASN A 48 -8.78 6.75 4.99
N TYR A 49 -7.57 6.32 4.60
CA TYR A 49 -6.53 5.96 5.56
C TYR A 49 -5.76 7.21 6.00
N ARG A 50 -5.60 7.39 7.32
CA ARG A 50 -4.75 8.43 7.88
C ARG A 50 -3.47 7.79 8.38
N LEU A 51 -2.34 8.34 7.95
CA LEU A 51 -1.05 8.00 8.54
C LEU A 51 -1.02 8.45 10.01
N PRO A 52 -0.40 7.65 10.89
CA PRO A 52 -0.03 8.16 12.22
C PRO A 52 1.04 9.24 12.08
N GLU A 53 1.22 10.03 13.14
CA GLU A 53 2.25 11.07 13.19
C GLU A 53 3.65 10.43 13.13
N ILE A 54 4.55 11.05 12.35
CA ILE A 54 5.93 10.60 12.14
C ILE A 54 6.85 11.72 12.63
N GLU A 55 7.40 11.57 13.84
CA GLU A 55 8.27 12.59 14.44
C GLU A 55 9.75 12.23 14.33
N ASN A 56 10.06 10.93 14.24
CA ASN A 56 11.42 10.44 14.20
C ASN A 56 11.62 9.25 13.24
N ALA A 57 12.89 8.84 13.08
CA ALA A 57 13.26 7.75 12.18
C ALA A 57 12.69 6.37 12.58
N GLY A 58 12.44 6.18 13.88
CA GLY A 58 11.77 4.98 14.41
C GLY A 58 10.34 4.90 13.93
N ASP A 59 9.55 5.96 14.13
CA ASP A 59 8.15 6.04 13.68
C ASP A 59 8.05 5.82 12.18
N PHE A 60 8.92 6.46 11.40
CA PHE A 60 8.95 6.31 9.94
C PHE A 60 9.17 4.84 9.53
N SER A 61 10.11 4.16 10.16
CA SER A 61 10.38 2.74 9.89
C SER A 61 9.19 1.85 10.29
N GLU A 62 8.57 2.13 11.44
CA GLU A 62 7.43 1.37 11.95
C GLU A 62 6.19 1.52 11.04
N VAL A 63 5.89 2.74 10.61
CA VAL A 63 4.79 3.02 9.68
C VAL A 63 4.93 2.23 8.39
N ILE A 64 6.12 2.21 7.80
CA ILE A 64 6.39 1.43 6.57
C ILE A 64 6.15 -0.07 6.81
N VAL A 65 6.58 -0.59 7.97
CA VAL A 65 6.35 -2.00 8.33
C VAL A 65 4.87 -2.31 8.47
N VAL A 66 4.12 -1.48 9.18
CA VAL A 66 2.66 -1.66 9.37
C VAL A 66 1.92 -1.61 8.04
N LEU A 67 2.25 -0.65 7.17
CA LEU A 67 1.69 -0.56 5.84
C LEU A 67 1.97 -1.81 5.01
N ARG A 68 3.22 -2.32 5.03
CA ARG A 68 3.58 -3.56 4.32
C ARG A 68 2.81 -4.78 4.83
N MET A 69 2.71 -4.90 6.14
CA MET A 69 1.99 -6.00 6.79
C MET A 69 0.51 -5.98 6.41
N ASN A 70 -0.13 -4.81 6.49
CA ASN A 70 -1.52 -4.63 6.13
C ASN A 70 -1.75 -4.95 4.64
N TYR A 71 -0.91 -4.41 3.74
CA TYR A 71 -1.00 -4.73 2.31
C TYR A 71 -0.95 -6.24 2.05
N ARG A 72 -0.02 -6.96 2.69
CA ARG A 72 0.10 -8.42 2.55
C ARG A 72 -1.14 -9.16 3.03
N GLN A 73 -1.70 -8.78 4.18
CA GLN A 73 -2.92 -9.40 4.72
C GLN A 73 -4.12 -9.19 3.79
N TRP A 74 -4.29 -7.96 3.29
CA TRP A 74 -5.35 -7.65 2.33
C TRP A 74 -5.17 -8.42 1.01
N ASN A 75 -3.95 -8.50 0.48
CA ASN A 75 -3.66 -9.25 -0.73
C ASN A 75 -3.91 -10.77 -0.57
N GLN A 76 -3.55 -11.35 0.57
CA GLN A 76 -3.83 -12.74 0.90
C GLN A 76 -5.34 -13.00 0.99
N ARG A 77 -6.09 -12.10 1.64
CA ARG A 77 -7.55 -12.17 1.70
C ARG A 77 -8.16 -12.13 0.30
N LEU A 78 -7.78 -11.15 -0.53
CA LEU A 78 -8.25 -11.05 -1.92
C LEU A 78 -7.99 -12.35 -2.68
N THR A 79 -6.75 -12.85 -2.65
CA THR A 79 -6.38 -14.09 -3.34
C THR A 79 -7.26 -15.26 -2.92
N GLY A 80 -7.52 -15.42 -1.61
CA GLY A 80 -8.40 -16.47 -1.11
C GLY A 80 -9.86 -16.32 -1.59
N LEU A 81 -10.37 -15.09 -1.63
CA LEU A 81 -11.72 -14.80 -2.15
C LEU A 81 -11.83 -15.11 -3.64
N LEU A 82 -10.85 -14.69 -4.45
CA LEU A 82 -10.85 -14.94 -5.90
C LEU A 82 -10.77 -16.44 -6.21
N VAL A 83 -9.90 -17.19 -5.52
CA VAL A 83 -9.81 -18.65 -5.67
C VAL A 83 -11.12 -19.34 -5.27
N THR A 84 -11.78 -18.86 -4.21
CA THR A 84 -13.07 -19.40 -3.77
C THR A 84 -14.16 -19.11 -4.80
N HIS A 85 -14.20 -17.89 -5.33
CA HIS A 85 -15.16 -17.49 -6.34
C HIS A 85 -15.00 -18.27 -7.64
N ASP A 86 -13.78 -18.45 -8.15
CA ASP A 86 -13.54 -19.22 -9.38
C ASP A 86 -13.97 -20.69 -9.24
N LYS A 87 -13.82 -21.28 -8.04
CA LYS A 87 -14.23 -22.66 -7.75
C LYS A 87 -15.74 -22.83 -7.60
N LEU A 88 -16.41 -21.92 -6.89
CA LEU A 88 -17.82 -22.05 -6.54
C LEU A 88 -18.77 -21.40 -7.55
N ARG A 89 -18.35 -20.25 -8.10
CA ARG A 89 -19.11 -19.41 -9.04
C ARG A 89 -20.55 -19.14 -8.58
N ASP A 90 -20.73 -18.99 -7.27
CA ASP A 90 -22.03 -18.78 -6.65
C ASP A 90 -22.22 -17.31 -6.20
N LEU A 91 -23.48 -16.96 -5.91
CA LEU A 91 -23.85 -15.63 -5.44
C LEU A 91 -23.17 -15.26 -4.12
N LYS A 92 -22.88 -16.25 -3.25
CA LYS A 92 -22.28 -16.02 -1.94
C LYS A 92 -20.81 -15.62 -2.07
N SER A 93 -20.03 -16.35 -2.86
CA SER A 93 -18.62 -16.03 -3.12
C SER A 93 -18.46 -14.70 -3.83
N LYS A 94 -19.36 -14.36 -4.77
CA LYS A 94 -19.39 -13.03 -5.41
C LYS A 94 -19.61 -11.91 -4.39
N LYS A 95 -20.62 -12.05 -3.52
CA LYS A 95 -20.88 -11.09 -2.43
C LYS A 95 -19.67 -10.88 -1.51
N ASN A 96 -18.88 -11.92 -1.23
CA ASN A 96 -17.68 -11.78 -0.41
C ASN A 96 -16.58 -10.96 -1.13
N VAL A 97 -16.46 -11.07 -2.46
CA VAL A 97 -15.55 -10.22 -3.26
C VAL A 97 -16.04 -8.79 -3.28
N ASP A 98 -17.35 -8.56 -3.44
CA ASP A 98 -17.96 -7.23 -3.40
C ASP A 98 -17.74 -6.57 -2.02
N GLU A 99 -17.97 -7.29 -0.92
CA GLU A 99 -17.70 -6.79 0.45
C GLU A 99 -16.21 -6.47 0.66
N PHE A 100 -15.31 -7.26 0.08
CA PHE A 100 -13.89 -6.92 0.08
C PHE A 100 -13.62 -5.59 -0.63
N ILE A 101 -14.21 -5.37 -1.81
CA ILE A 101 -14.04 -4.13 -2.58
C ILE A 101 -14.53 -2.91 -1.80
N GLU A 102 -15.61 -3.05 -1.03
CA GLU A 102 -16.17 -1.97 -0.21
C GLU A 102 -15.34 -1.66 1.04
N THR A 103 -14.61 -2.64 1.57
CA THR A 103 -13.89 -2.52 2.85
C THR A 103 -12.37 -2.40 2.70
N CYS A 104 -11.81 -2.77 1.55
CA CYS A 104 -10.38 -2.71 1.30
C CYS A 104 -9.96 -1.25 1.08
N PRO A 105 -9.01 -0.71 1.88
CA PRO A 105 -8.56 0.65 1.68
C PRO A 105 -7.66 0.79 0.43
N TRP A 106 -7.03 -0.31 -0.02
CA TRP A 106 -6.02 -0.30 -1.07
C TRP A 106 -6.62 -0.30 -2.47
N ASN A 107 -6.55 0.85 -3.15
CA ASN A 107 -7.12 1.06 -4.47
C ASN A 107 -6.64 0.03 -5.50
N MET A 108 -5.33 -0.27 -5.53
CA MET A 108 -4.78 -1.31 -6.43
C MET A 108 -5.41 -2.70 -6.22
N LEU A 109 -5.68 -3.11 -4.97
CA LEU A 109 -6.30 -4.40 -4.69
C LEU A 109 -7.79 -4.40 -5.05
N VAL A 110 -8.47 -3.28 -4.83
CA VAL A 110 -9.85 -3.05 -5.27
C VAL A 110 -9.97 -3.22 -6.78
N ASP A 111 -9.05 -2.64 -7.56
CA ASP A 111 -9.06 -2.75 -9.02
C ASP A 111 -8.87 -4.19 -9.49
N VAL A 112 -7.99 -4.95 -8.85
CA VAL A 112 -7.84 -6.39 -9.14
C VAL A 112 -9.14 -7.14 -8.83
N GLY A 113 -9.75 -6.87 -7.67
CA GLY A 113 -11.03 -7.50 -7.28
C GLY A 113 -12.15 -7.23 -8.28
N ARG A 114 -12.29 -5.98 -8.76
CA ARG A 114 -13.31 -5.57 -9.74
C ARG A 114 -13.16 -6.23 -11.11
N ASN A 115 -11.93 -6.51 -11.51
CA ASN A 115 -11.63 -7.12 -12.81
C ASN A 115 -11.77 -8.66 -12.80
N THR A 116 -12.26 -9.24 -11.70
CA THR A 116 -12.54 -10.68 -11.63
C THR A 116 -13.71 -11.02 -12.56
N PRO A 117 -13.53 -11.94 -13.52
CA PRO A 117 -14.61 -12.36 -14.42
C PRO A 117 -15.81 -12.89 -13.63
N SER A 118 -17.02 -12.47 -14.03
CA SER A 118 -18.29 -12.96 -13.47
C SER A 118 -18.63 -14.36 -13.94
#